data_AF-A0A5E4JCD8-F1
#
_entry.id   AF-A0A5E4JCD8-F1
#
_cell.length_a   1.000
_cell.length_b   1.000
_cell.length_c   1.000
_cell.angle_alpha   90.00
_cell.angle_beta   90.00
_cell.angle_gamma   90.00
#
_symmetry.space_group_name_H-M   'P 1'
#
loop_
_entity.id
_entity.type
_entity.pdbx_description
1 polymer ?
#
loop_
_entity_poly.entity_id
_entity_poly.type
_entity_poly.pdbx_seq_one_letter_code
_entity_poly.pdbx_strand_id
1 'polypeptide(L)' 'MGKFPIADAELKSQLICRRCKTKNRTGATSCRKCHSTALRAKKTTIVKK' A
#
# COMPACT_ATOMS: atom_id res chain seq x y z
N MET A 1 6.03 -19.77 9.16
CA MET A 1 5.13 -19.13 8.18
C MET A 1 5.88 -18.98 6.86
N GLY A 2 5.45 -19.70 5.82
CA GLY A 2 6.16 -19.80 4.53
C GLY A 2 6.42 -18.43 3.91
N LYS A 3 7.66 -18.17 3.51
CA LYS A 3 8.04 -16.94 2.82
C LYS A 3 7.65 -17.09 1.36
N PHE A 4 6.55 -16.46 0.95
CA PHE A 4 6.14 -16.38 -0.46
C PHE A 4 6.57 -15.02 -1.02
N PRO A 5 7.80 -14.90 -1.57
CA PRO A 5 8.37 -13.60 -1.94
C PRO A 5 7.53 -12.82 -2.96
N ILE A 6 6.86 -13.54 -3.87
CA ILE A 6 6.03 -12.96 -4.94
C ILE A 6 4.74 -12.34 -4.37
N ALA A 7 4.02 -13.07 -3.53
CA ALA A 7 2.80 -12.58 -2.87
C ALA A 7 3.11 -11.41 -1.93
N ASP A 8 4.26 -11.46 -1.25
CA ASP A 8 4.70 -10.38 -0.37
C ASP A 8 5.03 -9.10 -1.15
N ALA A 9 5.64 -9.20 -2.34
CA ALA A 9 5.94 -8.05 -3.20
C ALA A 9 4.66 -7.33 -3.68
N GLU A 10 3.65 -8.07 -4.12
CA GLU A 10 2.35 -7.52 -4.53
C GLU A 10 1.64 -6.80 -3.37
N LEU A 11 1.70 -7.38 -2.16
CA LEU A 11 1.08 -6.80 -0.97
C LEU A 11 1.84 -5.57 -0.43
N LYS A 12 3.12 -5.40 -0.77
CA LYS A 12 3.97 -4.29 -0.34
C LYS A 12 3.72 -3.02 -1.14
N SER A 13 3.36 -3.16 -2.41
CA SER A 13 3.22 -2.04 -3.33
C SER A 13 1.88 -1.28 -3.16
N GLN A 14 0.98 -1.78 -2.31
CA GLN A 14 -0.32 -1.16 -2.06
C GLN A 14 -0.22 0.21 -1.39
N LEU A 15 -1.04 1.15 -1.86
CA LEU A 15 -1.20 2.48 -1.25
C LEU A 15 -2.35 2.44 -0.24
N ILE A 16 -2.20 3.09 0.90
CA ILE A 16 -3.24 3.17 1.93
C ILE A 16 -3.69 4.63 2.04
N CYS A 17 -4.99 4.88 2.00
CA CYS A 17 -5.50 6.23 2.23
C CYS A 17 -5.27 6.67 3.69
N ARG A 18 -4.78 7.89 3.89
CA ARG A 18 -4.61 8.48 5.24
C ARG A 18 -5.95 8.82 5.91
N ARG A 19 -7.01 9.02 5.12
CA ARG A 19 -8.34 9.43 5.61
C ARG A 19 -9.23 8.23 5.93
N CYS A 20 -9.50 7.38 4.94
CA CYS A 20 -10.41 6.24 5.09
C CYS A 20 -9.72 4.89 5.30
N LYS A 21 -8.38 4.84 5.34
CA LYS A 21 -7.56 3.63 5.57
C LYS A 21 -7.77 2.50 4.54
N THR A 22 -8.49 2.76 3.45
CA THR A 22 -8.70 1.81 2.36
C THR A 22 -7.40 1.58 1.59
N LYS A 23 -7.20 0.34 1.14
CA LYS A 23 -6.09 -0.07 0.26
C LYS A 23 -6.44 0.29 -1.18
N ASN A 24 -5.53 0.96 -1.86
CA ASN A 24 -5.60 1.36 -3.26
C ASN A 24 -4.46 0.68 -4.02
N ARG A 25 -4.63 0.59 -5.33
CA ARG A 25 -3.65 0.02 -6.25
C ARG A 25 -2.36 0.84 -6.25
N THR A 26 -1.25 0.21 -6.61
CA THR A 26 0.01 0.87 -6.95
C THR A 26 -0.22 2.00 -7.94
N GLY A 27 0.30 3.20 -7.64
CA GLY A 27 0.20 4.35 -8.54
C GLY A 27 -1.18 5.03 -8.59
N ALA A 28 -2.12 4.67 -7.73
CA ALA A 28 -3.37 5.42 -7.61
C ALA A 28 -3.08 6.89 -7.21
N THR A 29 -3.65 7.84 -7.93
CA THR A 29 -3.52 9.28 -7.65
C THR A 29 -4.53 9.75 -6.59
N SER A 30 -5.65 9.04 -6.44
CA SER A 30 -6.70 9.32 -5.48
C SER A 30 -7.27 8.03 -4.88
N CYS A 31 -7.87 8.13 -3.70
CA CYS A 31 -8.52 6.99 -3.07
C CYS A 31 -9.84 6.65 -3.76
N ARG A 32 -10.06 5.37 -4.08
CA ARG A 32 -11.29 4.89 -4.73
C ARG A 32 -12.58 5.15 -3.94
N LYS A 33 -12.49 5.27 -2.61
CA LYS A 33 -13.66 5.42 -1.71
C LYS A 33 -13.97 6.86 -1.32
N CYS A 34 -12.94 7.64 -0.99
CA CYS A 34 -13.12 8.99 -0.46
C CYS A 34 -12.55 10.09 -1.36
N HIS A 35 -12.02 9.73 -2.53
CA HIS A 35 -11.41 10.63 -3.53
C HIS A 35 -10.26 11.51 -3.02
N SER A 36 -9.82 11.33 -1.78
CA SER A 36 -8.68 12.06 -1.23
C SER A 36 -7.38 11.62 -1.92
N THR A 37 -6.53 12.59 -2.24
CA THR A 37 -5.17 12.41 -2.79
C THR A 37 -4.14 12.05 -1.71
N ALA A 38 -4.53 12.10 -0.43
CA ALA A 38 -3.68 11.77 0.69
C ALA A 38 -3.50 10.25 0.85
N LEU A 39 -2.60 9.69 0.05
CA LEU A 39 -2.21 8.28 0.07
C LEU A 39 -0.84 8.13 0.76
N ARG A 40 -0.63 7.01 1.44
CA ARG A 40 0.67 6.62 2.00
C ARG A 40 1.06 5.24 1.48
N ALA A 41 2.34 5.02 1.24
CA ALA A 41 2.84 3.67 1.02
C ALA A 41 2.61 2.80 2.27
N LYS A 42 2.31 1.52 2.07
CA LYS A 42 2.31 0.55 3.17
C LYS A 42 3.74 0.41 3.68
N LYS A 43 3.93 0.56 5.00
CA LYS A 43 5.25 0.35 5.62
C LYS A 43 5.65 -1.11 5.40
N THR A 44 6.79 -1.29 4.76
CA THR A 44 7.50 -2.57 4.70
C THR A 44 8.56 -2.53 5.80
N THR A 45 8.63 -3.55 6.63
CA THR A 45 9.63 -3.67 7.70
C THR A 45 11.03 -3.97 7.17
N ILE A 46 11.20 -4.02 5.84
CA ILE A 46 12.49 -4.19 5.18
C ILE A 46 13.07 -2.79 4.95
N VAL A 47 13.47 -2.12 6.03
CA VAL A 47 14.38 -0.98 5.93
C VAL A 47 15.72 -1.56 5.51
N LYS A 48 16.03 -1.56 4.21
CA LYS A 48 17.40 -1.78 3.75
C LYS A 48 18.19 -0.57 4.26
N LYS A 49 18.95 -0.77 5.33
CA LYS A 49 19.93 0.18 5.85
C LYS A 49 21.25 -0.05 5.12
#